data_AF-A0A101IXR7-F1
#
_entry.id   AF-A0A101IXR7-F1
#
_cell.length_a   1.000
_cell.length_b   1.000
_cell.length_c   1.000
_cell.angle_alpha   90.00
_cell.angle_beta   90.00
_cell.angle_gamma   90.00
#
_symmetry.space_group_name_H-M   'P 1'
#
loop_
_entity.id
_entity.type
_entity.pdbx_description
1 polymer ?
#
loop_
_entity_poly.entity_id
_entity_poly.type
_entity_poly.pdbx_seq_one_letter_code
_entity_poly.pdbx_strand_id
1 'polypeptide(L)'
;MMHAAEFTFVTPHAPMLCQALAPEASDETGDRSSALISLENDRLTLRVAAGDISALRAALNMWLRLITIAEDMQEIDSHGKS
;
A
#
# COMPACT_ATOMS: atom_id res chain seq x y z
N MET A 1 6.61 -22.02 -4.51
CA MET A 1 7.70 -21.31 -3.80
C MET A 1 7.09 -19.98 -3.38
N MET A 2 7.26 -19.53 -2.14
CA MET A 2 6.66 -18.27 -1.72
C MET A 2 7.46 -17.10 -2.31
N HIS A 3 6.77 -16.19 -3.00
CA HIS A 3 7.36 -14.99 -3.58
C HIS A 3 6.97 -13.79 -2.74
N ALA A 4 7.91 -12.87 -2.51
CA ALA A 4 7.66 -11.65 -1.77
C ALA A 4 8.32 -10.45 -2.45
N ALA A 5 7.71 -9.29 -2.26
CA ALA A 5 8.25 -7.99 -2.68
C ALA A 5 8.03 -6.97 -1.57
N GLU A 6 8.93 -6.00 -1.50
CA GLU A 6 8.87 -4.90 -0.53
C GLU A 6 9.07 -3.57 -1.27
N PHE A 7 8.25 -2.60 -0.93
CA PHE A 7 8.29 -1.24 -1.47
C PHE A 7 8.28 -0.25 -0.33
N THR A 8 9.14 0.76 -0.41
CA THR A 8 9.20 1.85 0.57
C THR A 8 8.90 3.16 -0.13
N PHE A 9 7.92 3.89 0.39
CA PHE A 9 7.51 5.21 -0.06
C PHE A 9 7.92 6.23 1.00
N VAL A 10 8.65 7.26 0.57
CA VAL A 10 9.11 8.34 1.46
C VAL A 10 8.32 9.58 1.10
N THR A 11 7.39 9.96 1.96
CA THR A 11 6.46 11.07 1.71
C THR A 11 5.99 11.65 3.04
N PRO A 12 5.86 12.99 3.17
CA PRO A 12 5.30 13.61 4.38
C PRO A 12 3.84 13.19 4.64
N HIS A 13 3.18 12.58 3.65
CA HIS A 13 1.82 12.06 3.76
C HIS A 13 1.76 10.60 4.19
N ALA A 14 2.90 9.95 4.49
CA ALA A 14 2.97 8.54 4.85
C ALA A 14 2.01 8.15 6.00
N PRO A 15 1.84 8.96 7.07
CA PRO A 15 0.86 8.66 8.11
C PRO A 15 -0.59 8.64 7.63
N MET A 16 -0.94 9.50 6.67
CA MET A 16 -2.28 9.56 6.09
C MET A 16 -2.51 8.41 5.12
N LEU A 17 -1.52 8.10 4.27
CA LEU A 17 -1.55 6.90 3.43
C LEU A 17 -1.75 5.63 4.26
N CYS A 18 -1.00 5.48 5.35
CA CYS A 18 -1.11 4.31 6.22
C CYS A 18 -2.54 4.15 6.77
N GLN A 19 -3.20 5.25 7.14
CA GLN A 19 -4.59 5.22 7.62
C GLN A 19 -5.58 4.89 6.51
N ALA A 20 -5.40 5.45 5.31
CA ALA A 20 -6.26 5.18 4.16
C ALA A 20 -6.20 3.72 3.70
N LEU A 21 -5.03 3.08 3.86
CA LEU A 21 -4.78 1.70 3.41
C LEU A 21 -5.09 0.63 4.47
N ALA A 22 -5.21 1.02 5.75
CA ALA A 22 -5.47 0.10 6.85
C ALA A 22 -6.73 -0.79 6.70
N PRO A 23 -7.86 -0.30 6.13
CA PRO A 23 -9.05 -1.14 5.92
C PRO A 23 -8.77 -2.31 4.96
N GLU A 24 -8.12 -2.04 3.84
CA GLU A 24 -7.80 -3.07 2.83
C GLU A 24 -6.80 -4.10 3.38
N ALA A 25 -5.87 -3.66 4.24
CA ALA A 25 -4.90 -4.56 4.88
C ALA A 25 -5.58 -5.48 5.92
N SER A 26 -6.71 -5.04 6.48
CA SER A 26 -7.51 -5.82 7.42
C SER A 26 -8.47 -6.78 6.71
N ASP A 27 -8.88 -6.46 5.48
CA ASP A 27 -9.77 -7.28 4.65
C ASP A 27 -9.03 -8.36 3.85
N GLU A 28 -7.71 -8.20 3.61
CA GLU A 28 -6.83 -9.22 3.04
C GLU A 28 -6.68 -10.45 3.96
N THR A 29 -7.74 -11.26 3.98
CA THR A 29 -7.84 -12.60 4.60
C THR A 29 -7.71 -13.71 3.55
N GLY A 30 -7.30 -13.36 2.33
CA GLY A 30 -7.32 -14.24 1.16
C GLY A 30 -6.23 -15.30 1.14
N ASP A 31 -6.63 -16.54 0.85
CA ASP A 31 -5.83 -17.78 0.80
C ASP A 31 -4.57 -17.77 -0.12
N ARG A 32 -4.31 -16.68 -0.87
CA ARG A 32 -3.32 -16.64 -1.97
C ARG A 32 -2.27 -15.52 -1.88
N SER A 33 -2.54 -14.45 -1.15
CA SER A 33 -1.61 -13.35 -0.92
C SER A 33 -1.81 -12.73 0.45
N SER A 34 -0.75 -12.14 0.99
CA SER A 34 -0.78 -11.39 2.23
C SER A 34 0.00 -10.09 2.04
N ALA A 35 -0.56 -8.96 2.44
CA ALA A 35 0.19 -7.72 2.59
C ALA A 35 0.35 -7.32 4.05
N LEU A 36 1.47 -6.65 4.31
CA LEU A 36 1.76 -5.97 5.56
C LEU A 36 2.13 -4.53 5.21
N ILE A 37 1.52 -3.60 5.92
CA ILE A 37 1.85 -2.19 5.86
C ILE A 37 2.48 -1.79 7.19
N SER A 38 3.57 -1.03 7.13
CA SER A 38 4.24 -0.50 8.31
C SER A 38 4.64 0.95 8.06
N LEU A 39 4.46 1.77 9.08
CA LEU A 39 4.80 3.19 9.05
C LEU A 39 5.93 3.45 10.04
N GLU A 40 7.00 4.08 9.55
CA GLU A 40 8.09 4.59 10.36
C GLU A 40 8.37 6.04 9.97
N ASN A 41 8.00 7.00 10.81
CA ASN A 41 8.08 8.44 10.51
C ASN A 41 7.38 8.76 9.17
N ASP A 42 8.13 9.32 8.21
CA ASP A 42 7.65 9.65 6.85
C ASP A 42 7.89 8.51 5.83
N ARG A 43 8.05 7.28 6.32
CA ARG A 43 8.31 6.10 5.49
C ARG A 43 7.18 5.09 5.64
N LEU A 44 6.47 4.86 4.54
CA LEU A 44 5.49 3.79 4.42
C LEU A 44 6.15 2.59 3.74
N THR A 45 6.13 1.43 4.39
CA THR A 45 6.62 0.18 3.84
C THR A 45 5.46 -0.76 3.55
N LEU A 46 5.35 -1.20 2.31
CA LEU A 46 4.42 -2.23 1.84
C LEU A 46 5.22 -3.51 1.56
N ARG A 47 4.86 -4.59 2.25
CA ARG A 47 5.40 -5.93 1.99
C ARG A 47 4.28 -6.83 1.53
N VAL A 48 4.43 -7.43 0.35
CA VAL A 48 3.44 -8.38 -0.21
C VAL A 48 4.10 -9.73 -0.41
N ALA A 49 3.44 -10.79 0.05
CA ALA A 49 3.84 -12.18 -0.18
C ALA A 49 2.72 -12.97 -0.84
N ALA A 50 3.06 -13.91 -1.73
CA ALA A 50 2.11 -14.76 -2.43
C ALA A 50 2.70 -16.12 -2.80
N GLY A 51 1.83 -17.09 -3.10
CA GLY A 51 2.22 -18.47 -3.45
C GLY A 51 2.88 -18.63 -4.82
N ASP A 52 2.69 -17.66 -5.72
CA ASP A 52 3.21 -17.65 -7.09
C ASP A 52 3.38 -16.21 -7.61
N ILE A 53 4.14 -16.05 -8.70
CA ILE A 53 4.44 -14.75 -9.31
C ILE A 53 3.19 -14.05 -9.87
N SER A 54 2.19 -14.80 -10.35
CA SER A 54 0.97 -14.20 -10.90
C SER A 54 0.11 -13.59 -9.81
N ALA A 55 -0.05 -14.31 -8.69
CA ALA A 55 -0.70 -13.80 -7.48
C ALA A 55 0.04 -12.59 -6.91
N LEU A 56 1.37 -12.64 -6.84
CA LEU A 56 2.18 -11.50 -6.39
C LEU A 56 1.95 -10.27 -7.27
N ARG A 57 1.99 -10.43 -8.60
CA ARG A 57 1.77 -9.32 -9.54
C ARG A 57 0.37 -8.73 -9.41
N ALA A 58 -0.65 -9.58 -9.24
CA ALA A 58 -2.03 -9.12 -9.05
C ALA A 58 -2.18 -8.32 -7.75
N ALA A 59 -1.65 -8.82 -6.65
CA ALA A 59 -1.66 -8.14 -5.36
C ALA A 59 -0.89 -6.81 -5.42
N LEU A 60 0.32 -6.81 -5.97
CA LEU A 60 1.11 -5.58 -6.14
C LEU A 60 0.39 -4.53 -6.98
N ASN A 61 -0.25 -4.91 -8.10
CA ASN A 61 -0.99 -3.96 -8.93
C ASN A 61 -2.16 -3.32 -8.18
N MET A 62 -2.85 -4.08 -7.34
CA MET A 62 -3.95 -3.57 -6.51
C MET A 62 -3.41 -2.59 -5.45
N TRP A 63 -2.40 -3.00 -4.69
CA TRP A 63 -1.79 -2.19 -3.65
C TRP A 63 -1.15 -0.88 -4.15
N LEU A 64 -0.35 -0.97 -5.20
CA LEU A 64 0.30 0.21 -5.78
C LEU A 64 -0.73 1.21 -6.31
N ARG A 65 -1.82 0.71 -6.90
CA ARG A 65 -2.92 1.57 -7.37
C ARG A 65 -3.62 2.27 -6.21
N LEU A 66 -3.90 1.58 -5.10
CA LEU A 66 -4.48 2.19 -3.91
C LEU A 66 -3.58 3.29 -3.34
N ILE A 67 -2.27 3.03 -3.28
CA ILE A 67 -1.29 4.03 -2.82
C ILE A 67 -1.29 5.26 -3.73
N THR A 68 -1.26 5.08 -5.06
CA THR A 68 -1.34 6.20 -6.01
C THR A 68 -2.62 7.01 -5.83
N ILE A 69 -3.78 6.36 -5.72
CA ILE A 69 -5.05 7.07 -5.52
C ILE A 69 -5.05 7.84 -4.20
N ALA A 70 -4.53 7.23 -3.13
CA ALA A 70 -4.46 7.89 -1.83
C ALA A 70 -3.51 9.09 -1.86
N GLU A 71 -2.35 9.01 -2.53
CA GLU A 71 -1.48 10.18 -2.73
C GLU A 71 -2.16 11.28 -3.56
N ASP A 72 -2.81 10.92 -4.67
CA ASP A 72 -3.52 11.90 -5.53
C ASP A 72 -4.62 12.64 -4.75
N MET A 73 -5.34 11.95 -3.85
CA MET A 73 -6.34 12.58 -2.99
C MET A 73 -5.74 13.61 -2.04
N GLN A 74 -4.52 13.37 -1.55
CA GLN A 74 -3.79 14.31 -0.69
C GLN A 74 -3.33 15.56 -1.47
N GLU A 75 -2.92 15.37 -2.73
CA GLU A 75 -2.57 16.48 -3.61
C GLU A 75 -3.80 17.37 -3.90
N ILE A 76 -4.98 16.76 -4.11
CA ILE A 76 -6.22 17.52 -4.36
C ILE A 76 -6.67 18.34 -3.13
N ASP A 77 -6.58 17.78 -1.92
CA ASP A 77 -6.92 18.50 -0.67
C ASP A 77 -5.98 19.70 -0.43
N SER A 78 -4.70 19.55 -0.74
CA SER A 78 -3.72 20.62 -0.57
C SER A 78 -3.90 21.78 -1.57
N HIS A 79 -4.50 21.55 -2.74
CA HIS A 79 -4.84 22.60 -3.70
C HIS A 79 -6.22 23.25 -3.46
N GLY A 80 -7.09 22.64 -2.64
CA GLY A 80 -8.41 23.18 -2.28
C GLY A 80 -8.40 24.27 -1.19
N LYS A 81 -7.24 24.58 -0.60
CA LYS A 81 -7.06 25.58 0.47
C LYS A 81 -6.61 26.97 0.01
N SER A 82 -6.73 27.31 -1.28
CA SER A 82 -6.40 28.65 -1.80
C SER A 82 -7.58 29.61 -1.76
#